data_AF-A0A3Q7PHG4-F1
#
_entry.id   AF-A0A3Q7PHG4-F1
#
_cell.length_a   1.000
_cell.length_b   1.000
_cell.length_c   1.000
_cell.angle_alpha   90.00
_cell.angle_beta   90.00
_cell.angle_gamma   90.00
#
_symmetry.space_group_name_H-M   'P 1'
#
loop_
_entity.id
_entity.type
_entity.pdbx_description
1 polymer ?
#
loop_
_entity_poly.entity_id
_entity_poly.type
_entity_poly.pdbx_seq_one_letter_code
_entity_poly.pdbx_strand_id
1 'polypeptide(L)'
;MLCIRGCWWDLGPNTPHPGAAGQQIPGSSLRSSEGCPLLCPGSQAGPNTQLFGPEGPVAAPEAALGCIGDMADTPRDAGLKQAPTPRNEKAPADFGYVGIDSILEQMRRKAMKQGFEFNIMVVGQSGLGKSTLINTLFKSKISRKSVQPTSEERIPKTIEIKSITHDIEEKGVRMKLTVIDTPGFGDHINNENCWQPIMKFINDQYEKYLQEEVNINRKKRIPDTRVHCCLYFIPATGHSLRPLDIEFMKRLSKVVNIVPVIAKADTLTLEERVYFKQRITADLLSNGIDVYPQKEFDEDSEDRLVNEKFREMIPFAVVGSDHEYQVNGKRILGRKTKWGTIEVENTTHCEFAYLRDLLIRTHMQNIKDITSSIHFEAYRVKRLHEGSHAMSNGVEEKGPEAQEM
;
A
#
# COMPACT_ATOMS: atom_id res chain seq x y z
N MET A 1 19.54 41.78 -70.93
CA MET A 1 18.43 41.46 -71.85
C MET A 1 17.41 40.67 -71.04
N LEU A 2 16.23 41.25 -70.77
CA LEU A 2 15.21 40.83 -69.78
C LEU A 2 15.72 40.75 -68.31
N CYS A 3 15.19 41.42 -67.27
CA CYS A 3 13.88 42.02 -66.92
C CYS A 3 12.77 40.99 -66.59
N ILE A 4 11.91 41.13 -65.57
CA ILE A 4 11.79 42.07 -64.40
C ILE A 4 10.67 41.55 -63.46
N ARG A 5 10.78 41.74 -62.12
CA ARG A 5 9.71 41.83 -61.05
C ARG A 5 8.60 40.74 -61.01
N GLY A 6 7.70 40.62 -60.04
CA GLY A 6 7.44 41.25 -58.73
C GLY A 6 6.21 40.53 -58.11
N CYS A 7 6.17 40.18 -56.83
CA CYS A 7 5.74 40.99 -55.68
C CYS A 7 4.29 41.55 -55.69
N TRP A 8 3.50 41.07 -54.71
CA TRP A 8 2.80 41.86 -53.65
C TRP A 8 1.30 42.31 -53.79
N TRP A 9 0.43 41.66 -52.97
CA TRP A 9 -0.87 42.07 -52.32
C TRP A 9 -2.05 42.55 -53.23
N ASP A 10 -3.34 42.73 -52.81
CA ASP A 10 -3.94 42.97 -51.47
C ASP A 10 -5.46 42.62 -51.30
N LEU A 11 -5.87 42.47 -50.02
CA LEU A 11 -7.17 42.62 -49.30
C LEU A 11 -8.55 42.79 -50.00
N GLY A 12 -9.62 42.19 -49.41
CA GLY A 12 -10.95 42.86 -49.27
C GLY A 12 -12.26 42.01 -49.26
N PRO A 13 -13.39 42.49 -48.68
CA PRO A 13 -14.27 41.64 -47.82
C PRO A 13 -15.81 41.63 -48.10
N ASN A 14 -16.56 40.94 -47.21
CA ASN A 14 -18.03 41.00 -46.88
C ASN A 14 -19.02 39.89 -47.35
N THR A 15 -20.11 39.78 -46.56
CA THR A 15 -21.17 38.73 -46.39
C THR A 15 -22.50 39.08 -47.14
N PRO A 16 -23.71 38.45 -46.97
CA PRO A 16 -24.18 37.26 -46.20
C PRO A 16 -25.18 36.26 -46.94
N HIS A 17 -25.72 35.27 -46.19
CA HIS A 17 -26.94 34.37 -46.27
C HIS A 17 -28.10 34.59 -47.30
N PRO A 18 -29.19 33.72 -47.44
CA PRO A 18 -29.69 32.57 -46.60
C PRO A 18 -30.30 31.29 -47.30
N GLY A 19 -30.59 30.23 -46.52
CA GLY A 19 -31.73 29.26 -46.61
C GLY A 19 -31.96 28.36 -47.87
N ALA A 20 -32.81 27.31 -47.89
CA ALA A 20 -33.42 26.46 -46.85
C ALA A 20 -34.16 25.21 -47.48
N ALA A 21 -34.41 24.15 -46.67
CA ALA A 21 -35.50 23.14 -46.75
C ALA A 21 -35.50 21.92 -47.74
N GLY A 22 -35.90 20.76 -47.20
CA GLY A 22 -36.54 19.60 -47.89
C GLY A 22 -35.61 18.54 -48.54
N GLN A 23 -35.91 17.22 -48.58
CA GLN A 23 -37.02 16.46 -47.99
C GLN A 23 -36.74 14.92 -47.94
N GLN A 24 -37.08 14.29 -46.80
CA GLN A 24 -37.70 12.96 -46.56
C GLN A 24 -37.32 11.62 -47.26
N ILE A 25 -37.12 10.63 -46.35
CA ILE A 25 -37.36 9.17 -46.31
C ILE A 25 -38.43 8.57 -47.29
N PRO A 26 -38.31 7.29 -47.68
CA PRO A 26 -39.04 6.18 -47.00
C PRO A 26 -38.14 4.94 -46.73
N GLY A 27 -38.48 3.91 -45.93
CA GLY A 27 -39.68 3.62 -45.14
C GLY A 27 -40.23 2.19 -45.39
N SER A 28 -39.98 1.22 -44.49
CA SER A 28 -40.67 -0.09 -44.50
C SER A 28 -40.57 -0.88 -43.18
N SER A 29 -41.69 -1.46 -42.75
CA SER A 29 -41.86 -2.34 -41.55
C SER A 29 -42.21 -3.79 -42.01
N LEU A 30 -42.67 -4.79 -41.22
CA LEU A 30 -43.19 -4.89 -39.84
C LEU A 30 -43.24 -6.40 -39.43
N ARG A 31 -42.79 -6.80 -38.21
CA ARG A 31 -43.31 -7.92 -37.36
C ARG A 31 -42.37 -8.16 -36.15
N SER A 32 -42.74 -8.30 -34.87
CA SER A 32 -43.98 -8.51 -34.06
C SER A 32 -44.35 -9.96 -33.65
N SER A 33 -44.04 -10.32 -32.38
CA SER A 33 -44.75 -11.27 -31.49
C SER A 33 -44.10 -11.16 -30.08
N GLU A 34 -44.75 -10.60 -29.05
CA GLU A 34 -45.48 -11.31 -27.96
C GLU A 34 -44.57 -12.10 -26.97
N GLY A 35 -44.71 -12.07 -25.64
CA GLY A 35 -45.61 -11.32 -24.74
C GLY A 35 -45.58 -11.85 -23.27
N CYS A 36 -46.28 -11.17 -22.35
CA CYS A 36 -46.67 -11.56 -20.96
C CYS A 36 -45.74 -11.30 -19.72
N PRO A 37 -46.31 -11.06 -18.51
CA PRO A 37 -45.81 -9.96 -17.63
C PRO A 37 -45.92 -10.12 -16.07
N LEU A 38 -45.61 -9.03 -15.33
CA LEU A 38 -45.95 -8.72 -13.90
C LEU A 38 -45.29 -9.62 -12.81
N LEU A 39 -45.13 -9.24 -11.52
CA LEU A 39 -45.67 -8.14 -10.68
C LEU A 39 -44.60 -7.44 -9.82
N CYS A 40 -44.91 -6.20 -9.39
CA CYS A 40 -44.49 -5.66 -8.09
C CYS A 40 -45.71 -5.64 -7.13
N PRO A 41 -45.50 -5.54 -5.81
CA PRO A 41 -46.43 -4.78 -4.97
C PRO A 41 -45.73 -3.80 -4.01
N GLY A 42 -46.41 -2.72 -3.67
CA GLY A 42 -45.95 -1.73 -2.69
C GLY A 42 -46.99 -1.45 -1.59
N SER A 43 -46.48 -1.20 -0.39
CA SER A 43 -46.97 -0.33 0.70
C SER A 43 -48.48 -0.22 1.04
N GLN A 44 -48.81 -0.58 2.30
CA GLN A 44 -49.78 0.02 3.26
C GLN A 44 -49.75 -0.85 4.54
N ALA A 45 -50.04 -0.43 5.78
CA ALA A 45 -50.11 0.87 6.47
C ALA A 45 -49.98 0.61 8.01
N GLY A 46 -49.76 1.65 8.83
CA GLY A 46 -49.64 1.53 10.32
C GLY A 46 -50.98 1.33 11.07
N PRO A 47 -51.05 1.46 12.42
CA PRO A 47 -50.59 2.68 13.13
C PRO A 47 -50.00 2.54 14.58
N ASN A 48 -49.37 3.64 15.06
CA ASN A 48 -49.21 4.20 16.43
C ASN A 48 -49.19 3.29 17.69
N THR A 49 -48.34 3.51 18.71
CA THR A 49 -48.23 4.71 19.59
C THR A 49 -46.93 4.59 20.43
N GLN A 50 -45.99 5.55 20.49
CA GLN A 50 -45.74 6.52 21.61
C GLN A 50 -45.85 5.92 23.05
N LEU A 51 -44.97 6.14 24.05
CA LEU A 51 -44.09 7.28 24.42
C LEU A 51 -43.11 6.92 25.59
N PHE A 52 -42.14 7.81 25.89
CA PHE A 52 -41.33 7.98 27.13
C PHE A 52 -40.30 6.91 27.63
N GLY A 53 -39.20 7.41 28.23
CA GLY A 53 -38.35 6.77 29.25
C GLY A 53 -38.33 7.65 30.52
N PRO A 54 -37.32 7.61 31.44
CA PRO A 54 -36.09 6.81 31.49
C PRO A 54 -35.85 6.15 32.89
N GLU A 55 -34.57 5.92 33.25
CA GLU A 55 -34.01 5.50 34.57
C GLU A 55 -34.00 3.99 34.92
N GLY A 56 -32.92 3.57 35.62
CA GLY A 56 -32.74 2.24 36.26
C GLY A 56 -32.44 2.44 37.74
N PRO A 57 -31.55 1.66 38.41
CA PRO A 57 -31.09 0.28 38.20
C PRO A 57 -31.64 -0.65 39.34
N VAL A 58 -30.99 -1.79 39.64
CA VAL A 58 -30.68 -2.34 41.00
C VAL A 58 -30.63 -3.89 41.09
N ALA A 59 -29.51 -4.38 41.66
CA ALA A 59 -29.23 -5.63 42.40
C ALA A 59 -29.55 -7.06 41.88
N ALA A 60 -28.58 -7.95 42.17
CA ALA A 60 -28.73 -9.40 42.26
C ALA A 60 -29.37 -9.82 43.61
N PRO A 61 -29.56 -11.13 43.88
CA PRO A 61 -28.49 -11.85 44.59
C PRO A 61 -28.28 -13.34 44.19
N GLU A 62 -27.18 -13.90 44.75
CA GLU A 62 -26.88 -15.29 45.19
C GLU A 62 -27.75 -16.48 44.72
N ALA A 63 -27.17 -17.58 44.22
CA ALA A 63 -26.47 -18.68 44.94
C ALA A 63 -27.42 -19.54 45.83
N ALA A 64 -27.28 -20.86 45.97
CA ALA A 64 -26.23 -21.79 45.56
C ALA A 64 -26.80 -23.18 45.17
N LEU A 65 -25.94 -24.07 44.66
CA LEU A 65 -26.27 -25.48 44.35
C LEU A 65 -26.12 -26.40 45.56
N GLY A 66 -26.89 -27.50 45.56
CA GLY A 66 -26.41 -28.79 46.10
C GLY A 66 -27.36 -29.53 47.05
N CYS A 67 -27.66 -30.80 46.73
CA CYS A 67 -28.06 -31.82 47.70
C CYS A 67 -28.05 -33.25 47.09
N ILE A 68 -26.96 -33.99 47.30
CA ILE A 68 -26.89 -35.45 47.43
C ILE A 68 -25.58 -35.68 48.25
N GLY A 69 -25.50 -36.39 49.38
CA GLY A 69 -26.49 -37.15 50.13
C GLY A 69 -26.02 -38.58 50.34
N ASP A 70 -25.42 -38.91 51.49
CA ASP A 70 -25.56 -40.24 52.12
C ASP A 70 -25.10 -40.29 53.60
N MET A 71 -25.38 -41.41 54.28
CA MET A 71 -25.53 -41.52 55.73
C MET A 71 -24.31 -42.02 56.55
N ALA A 72 -24.43 -41.77 57.87
CA ALA A 72 -24.24 -42.70 58.99
C ALA A 72 -22.94 -42.74 59.83
N ASP A 73 -23.22 -42.75 61.13
CA ASP A 73 -22.55 -43.43 62.25
C ASP A 73 -21.46 -42.78 63.13
N THR A 74 -21.41 -43.29 64.37
CA THR A 74 -21.15 -42.54 65.62
C THR A 74 -19.82 -42.93 66.33
N PRO A 75 -19.39 -42.29 67.46
CA PRO A 75 -17.97 -41.96 67.68
C PRO A 75 -17.24 -42.82 68.72
N ARG A 76 -15.89 -42.72 68.78
CA ARG A 76 -15.11 -42.47 70.03
C ARG A 76 -13.58 -42.36 69.88
N ASP A 77 -13.06 -41.26 70.45
CA ASP A 77 -11.94 -41.18 71.41
C ASP A 77 -10.44 -41.28 71.01
N ALA A 78 -9.64 -40.59 71.83
CA ALA A 78 -8.20 -40.69 72.12
C ALA A 78 -7.12 -40.30 71.07
N GLY A 79 -6.23 -39.37 71.48
CA GLY A 79 -4.78 -39.62 71.33
C GLY A 79 -3.89 -38.60 70.60
N LEU A 80 -3.57 -37.47 71.24
CA LEU A 80 -2.28 -36.74 71.23
C LEU A 80 -1.27 -36.93 70.06
N LYS A 81 -0.92 -35.83 69.39
CA LYS A 81 0.48 -35.46 69.07
C LYS A 81 0.61 -33.96 68.76
N GLN A 82 1.56 -33.27 69.40
CA GLN A 82 1.92 -31.87 69.13
C GLN A 82 3.09 -31.76 68.14
N ALA A 83 3.06 -30.73 67.28
CA ALA A 83 4.19 -29.93 66.74
C ALA A 83 5.38 -30.66 66.05
N PRO A 84 5.94 -30.14 64.93
CA PRO A 84 6.32 -28.73 64.80
C PRO A 84 6.04 -28.04 63.46
N THR A 85 6.14 -26.71 63.46
CA THR A 85 6.08 -25.83 62.29
C THR A 85 7.33 -25.95 61.39
N PRO A 86 7.19 -26.08 60.06
CA PRO A 86 8.23 -25.74 59.11
C PRO A 86 7.97 -24.36 58.45
N ARG A 87 8.94 -23.47 58.69
CA ARG A 87 9.45 -22.38 57.84
C ARG A 87 8.59 -21.87 56.67
N ASN A 88 8.37 -20.55 56.69
CA ASN A 88 8.02 -19.74 55.53
C ASN A 88 9.15 -19.77 54.47
N GLU A 89 9.15 -20.80 53.62
CA GLU A 89 9.89 -20.76 52.36
C GLU A 89 9.15 -19.85 51.39
N LYS A 90 9.77 -18.70 51.07
CA LYS A 90 9.34 -17.89 49.93
C LYS A 90 9.48 -18.75 48.68
N ALA A 91 8.34 -19.16 48.11
CA ALA A 91 8.33 -19.74 46.78
C ALA A 91 9.09 -18.81 45.80
N PRO A 92 9.98 -19.34 44.95
CA PRO A 92 10.64 -18.53 43.94
C PRO A 92 9.57 -17.93 43.02
N ALA A 93 9.81 -16.68 42.59
CA ALA A 93 8.83 -15.82 41.96
C ALA A 93 8.02 -16.47 40.82
N ASP A 94 6.77 -16.04 40.68
CA ASP A 94 5.83 -16.41 39.63
C ASP A 94 6.51 -16.56 38.25
N PHE A 95 6.74 -17.80 37.84
CA PHE A 95 6.73 -18.14 36.43
C PHE A 95 5.28 -18.05 35.97
N GLY A 96 4.84 -16.82 35.67
CA GLY A 96 3.47 -16.53 35.24
C GLY A 96 3.04 -17.45 34.11
N TYR A 97 1.82 -17.98 34.22
CA TYR A 97 1.26 -19.07 33.43
C TYR A 97 1.68 -19.08 31.95
N VAL A 98 2.30 -20.18 31.52
CA VAL A 98 2.77 -20.42 30.14
C VAL A 98 1.91 -21.53 29.52
N GLY A 99 0.72 -21.16 29.05
CA GLY A 99 -0.16 -22.02 28.24
C GLY A 99 -0.11 -21.68 26.75
N ILE A 100 -0.79 -22.49 25.91
CA ILE A 100 -0.89 -22.25 24.46
C ILE A 100 -1.69 -20.97 24.16
N ASP A 101 -2.71 -20.68 24.96
CA ASP A 101 -3.44 -19.40 25.01
C ASP A 101 -2.52 -18.19 25.17
N SER A 102 -1.43 -18.32 25.93
CA SER A 102 -0.44 -17.26 26.11
C SER A 102 0.43 -16.99 24.87
N ILE A 103 0.39 -17.84 23.82
CA ILE A 103 1.29 -17.71 22.66
C ILE A 103 1.09 -16.39 21.91
N LEU A 104 -0.14 -15.91 21.77
CA LEU A 104 -0.43 -14.63 21.11
C LEU A 104 0.19 -13.46 21.90
N GLU A 105 0.08 -13.48 23.24
CA GLU A 105 0.67 -12.47 24.10
C GLU A 105 2.20 -12.56 24.12
N GLN A 106 2.79 -13.76 24.05
CA GLN A 106 4.23 -13.94 23.87
C GLN A 106 4.73 -13.41 22.51
N MET A 107 4.02 -13.72 21.42
CA MET A 107 4.31 -13.20 20.08
C MET A 107 4.18 -11.68 20.05
N ARG A 108 3.12 -11.11 20.64
CA ARG A 108 2.90 -9.67 20.79
C ARG A 108 4.02 -9.00 21.59
N ARG A 109 4.41 -9.53 22.75
CA ARG A 109 5.53 -9.02 23.56
C ARG A 109 6.86 -9.09 22.82
N LYS A 110 7.11 -10.16 22.07
CA LYS A 110 8.29 -10.33 21.22
C LYS A 110 8.29 -9.29 20.09
N ALA A 111 7.17 -9.12 19.40
CA ALA A 111 6.98 -8.12 18.34
C ALA A 111 7.16 -6.69 18.86
N MET A 112 6.63 -6.35 20.03
CA MET A 112 6.82 -5.04 20.67
C MET A 112 8.30 -4.76 21.01
N LYS A 113 9.03 -5.76 21.53
CA LYS A 113 10.47 -5.63 21.83
C LYS A 113 11.34 -5.59 20.58
N GLN A 114 10.94 -6.26 19.50
CA GLN A 114 11.69 -6.29 18.25
C GLN A 114 11.40 -5.06 17.39
N GLY A 115 10.14 -4.64 17.28
CA GLY A 115 9.70 -3.62 16.33
C GLY A 115 9.86 -4.06 14.88
N PHE A 116 9.16 -3.35 13.99
CA PHE A 116 9.06 -3.69 12.57
C PHE A 116 9.94 -2.79 11.71
N GLU A 117 10.53 -3.33 10.65
CA GLU A 117 11.22 -2.54 9.61
C GLU A 117 10.38 -2.60 8.34
N PHE A 118 10.00 -1.45 7.78
CA PHE A 118 9.24 -1.36 6.53
C PHE A 118 9.90 -0.32 5.60
N ASN A 119 10.21 -0.73 4.37
CA ASN A 119 10.94 0.10 3.42
C ASN A 119 10.07 0.33 2.17
N ILE A 120 9.69 1.58 1.94
CA ILE A 120 8.91 2.01 0.78
C ILE A 120 9.82 2.79 -0.16
N MET A 121 9.77 2.53 -1.46
CA MET A 121 10.41 3.36 -2.48
C MET A 121 9.37 4.17 -3.23
N VAL A 122 9.66 5.43 -3.54
CA VAL A 122 8.84 6.24 -4.47
C VAL A 122 9.54 6.33 -5.82
N VAL A 123 8.82 6.09 -6.91
CA VAL A 123 9.34 6.06 -8.29
C VAL A 123 8.40 6.85 -9.20
N GLY A 124 8.94 7.58 -10.18
CA GLY A 124 8.13 8.35 -11.14
C GLY A 124 8.91 9.53 -11.72
N GLN A 125 8.30 10.24 -12.68
CA GLN A 125 8.92 11.42 -13.29
C GLN A 125 9.24 12.53 -12.27
N SER A 126 10.19 13.40 -12.63
CA SER A 126 10.45 14.65 -11.92
C SER A 126 9.18 15.52 -11.80
N GLY A 127 9.08 16.27 -10.71
CA GLY A 127 7.99 17.24 -10.54
C GLY A 127 6.59 16.66 -10.28
N LEU A 128 6.43 15.34 -10.16
CA LEU A 128 5.17 14.70 -9.76
C LEU A 128 4.81 14.84 -8.26
N GLY A 129 5.71 15.41 -7.44
CA GLY A 129 5.46 15.61 -6.01
C GLY A 129 5.82 14.39 -5.14
N LYS A 130 6.71 13.50 -5.63
CA LYS A 130 7.22 12.34 -4.88
C LYS A 130 7.63 12.69 -3.45
N SER A 131 8.64 13.54 -3.31
CA SER A 131 9.20 14.00 -2.03
C SER A 131 8.17 14.74 -1.15
N THR A 132 7.21 15.45 -1.76
CA THR A 132 6.08 16.05 -1.02
C THR A 132 5.17 14.98 -0.42
N LEU A 133 4.88 13.89 -1.14
CA LEU A 133 4.08 12.78 -0.62
C LEU A 133 4.81 12.03 0.51
N ILE A 134 6.13 11.90 0.43
CA ILE A 134 6.97 11.36 1.53
C ILE A 134 6.73 12.18 2.81
N ASN A 135 6.88 13.50 2.72
CA ASN A 135 6.63 14.41 3.85
C ASN A 135 5.18 14.34 4.34
N THR A 136 4.21 14.20 3.43
CA THR A 136 2.79 14.02 3.77
C THR A 136 2.57 12.74 4.59
N LEU A 137 3.18 11.62 4.18
CA LEU A 137 3.07 10.33 4.85
C LEU A 137 3.59 10.42 6.28
N PHE A 138 4.76 11.03 6.48
CA PHE A 138 5.34 11.30 7.79
C PHE A 138 4.48 12.25 8.64
N LYS A 139 4.08 13.42 8.12
CA LYS A 139 3.30 14.39 8.91
C LYS A 139 1.91 13.88 9.29
N SER A 140 1.28 12.99 8.50
CA SER A 140 -0.11 12.58 8.73
C SER A 140 -0.34 11.93 10.11
N LYS A 141 0.56 11.02 10.54
CA LYS A 141 0.46 10.33 11.83
C LYS A 141 1.78 9.98 12.55
N ILE A 142 2.96 10.18 11.97
CA ILE A 142 4.20 9.57 12.50
C ILE A 142 4.82 10.32 13.68
N SER A 143 4.68 11.65 13.74
CA SER A 143 4.78 12.37 15.02
C SER A 143 4.02 13.69 14.98
N ARG A 144 3.03 13.84 15.86
CA ARG A 144 2.48 15.16 16.23
C ARG A 144 3.19 15.77 17.45
N LYS A 145 4.19 15.07 18.01
CA LYS A 145 5.03 15.58 19.10
C LYS A 145 6.26 16.27 18.51
N SER A 146 6.19 17.59 18.47
CA SER A 146 7.32 18.50 18.32
C SER A 146 8.20 18.32 17.06
N VAL A 147 7.60 18.54 15.89
CA VAL A 147 8.32 19.30 14.85
C VAL A 147 7.78 20.73 14.93
N GLN A 148 8.59 21.66 15.43
CA GLN A 148 8.26 23.08 15.29
C GLN A 148 8.27 23.43 13.80
N PRO A 149 7.41 24.34 13.31
CA PRO A 149 7.46 24.78 11.93
C PRO A 149 8.68 25.70 11.72
N THR A 150 9.86 25.11 11.60
CA THR A 150 10.91 25.71 10.79
C THR A 150 10.31 25.90 9.39
N SER A 151 10.47 27.09 8.83
CA SER A 151 10.00 27.40 7.48
C SER A 151 10.72 26.48 6.49
N GLU A 152 10.10 25.35 6.15
CA GLU A 152 10.71 24.33 5.31
C GLU A 152 10.97 24.90 3.91
N GLU A 153 12.25 24.92 3.57
CA GLU A 153 12.78 25.44 2.33
C GLU A 153 12.24 24.64 1.13
N ARG A 154 12.12 25.30 -0.03
CA ARG A 154 11.60 24.69 -1.27
C ARG A 154 12.34 23.37 -1.55
N ILE A 155 11.61 22.25 -1.46
CA ILE A 155 12.19 20.91 -1.63
C ILE A 155 12.99 20.86 -2.95
N PRO A 156 14.32 20.64 -2.90
CA PRO A 156 15.17 20.64 -4.09
C PRO A 156 14.87 19.42 -4.97
N LYS A 157 15.27 19.48 -6.25
CA LYS A 157 15.18 18.30 -7.13
C LYS A 157 16.07 17.17 -6.59
N THR A 158 15.49 16.01 -6.37
CA THR A 158 16.22 14.78 -6.01
C THR A 158 17.08 14.33 -7.18
N ILE A 159 18.41 14.39 -7.01
CA ILE A 159 19.43 14.00 -8.02
C ILE A 159 19.99 12.58 -7.81
N GLU A 160 19.84 12.03 -6.60
CA GLU A 160 20.40 10.76 -6.16
C GLU A 160 19.37 9.99 -5.33
N ILE A 161 19.51 8.67 -5.24
CA ILE A 161 18.63 7.84 -4.40
C ILE A 161 18.94 8.11 -2.93
N LYS A 162 17.94 8.54 -2.14
CA LYS A 162 18.11 8.91 -0.73
C LYS A 162 17.12 8.18 0.16
N SER A 163 17.61 7.44 1.14
CA SER A 163 16.80 6.78 2.17
C SER A 163 16.60 7.67 3.39
N ILE A 164 15.35 8.00 3.72
CA ILE A 164 14.96 8.75 4.91
C ILE A 164 14.28 7.78 5.87
N THR A 165 14.82 7.58 7.07
CA THR A 165 14.27 6.64 8.06
C THR A 165 13.67 7.38 9.25
N HIS A 166 12.44 7.03 9.62
CA HIS A 166 11.77 7.52 10.82
C HIS A 166 11.30 6.37 11.70
N ASP A 167 11.55 6.48 13.00
CA ASP A 167 10.96 5.61 14.01
C ASP A 167 9.56 6.13 14.37
N ILE A 168 8.58 5.26 14.19
CA ILE A 168 7.15 5.44 14.46
C ILE A 168 6.82 4.63 15.71
N GLU A 169 5.96 5.15 16.58
CA GLU A 169 5.38 4.36 17.67
C GLU A 169 3.86 4.55 17.74
N GLU A 170 3.10 3.46 17.56
CA GLU A 170 1.64 3.44 17.78
C GLU A 170 1.30 2.38 18.84
N LYS A 171 0.62 2.80 19.91
CA LYS A 171 0.12 1.90 20.99
C LYS A 171 1.20 0.98 21.60
N GLY A 172 2.44 1.48 21.71
CA GLY A 172 3.60 0.73 22.23
C GLY A 172 4.25 -0.23 21.23
N VAL A 173 3.83 -0.21 19.96
CA VAL A 173 4.49 -0.94 18.86
C VAL A 173 5.39 0.04 18.11
N ARG A 174 6.70 -0.24 18.09
CA ARG A 174 7.68 0.53 17.32
C ARG A 174 7.83 0.00 15.90
N MET A 175 7.87 0.90 14.92
CA MET A 175 8.12 0.61 13.51
C MET A 175 9.12 1.61 12.95
N LYS A 176 10.19 1.11 12.36
CA LYS A 176 11.18 1.87 11.60
C LYS A 176 10.74 1.90 10.14
N LEU A 177 10.16 3.02 9.71
CA LEU A 177 9.76 3.25 8.33
C LEU A 177 10.89 3.95 7.58
N THR A 178 11.46 3.27 6.58
CA THR A 178 12.37 3.88 5.62
C THR A 178 11.59 4.25 4.36
N VAL A 179 11.71 5.49 3.91
CA VAL A 179 11.20 5.91 2.61
C VAL A 179 12.37 6.32 1.72
N ILE A 180 12.45 5.70 0.55
CA ILE A 180 13.54 5.85 -0.41
C ILE A 180 13.04 6.76 -1.53
N ASP A 181 13.51 8.02 -1.53
CA ASP A 181 13.28 8.95 -2.63
C ASP A 181 14.23 8.63 -3.79
N THR A 182 13.73 8.75 -5.02
CA THR A 182 14.48 8.45 -6.23
C THR A 182 14.54 9.65 -7.18
N PRO A 183 15.63 9.82 -7.93
CA PRO A 183 15.69 10.83 -8.98
C PRO A 183 14.59 10.59 -10.01
N GLY A 184 14.04 11.67 -10.58
CA GLY A 184 13.06 11.55 -11.64
C GLY A 184 13.67 11.07 -12.95
N PHE A 185 12.97 10.18 -13.65
CA PHE A 185 13.25 9.81 -15.03
C PHE A 185 12.33 10.58 -15.99
N GLY A 186 12.58 10.53 -17.30
CA GLY A 186 11.72 11.17 -18.30
C GLY A 186 12.04 12.65 -18.58
N ASP A 187 13.17 13.16 -18.06
CA ASP A 187 13.62 14.54 -18.29
C ASP A 187 14.64 14.66 -19.44
N HIS A 188 15.21 13.54 -19.90
CA HIS A 188 16.19 13.50 -20.99
C HIS A 188 15.53 13.29 -22.36
N ILE A 189 16.25 13.55 -23.46
CA ILE A 189 15.78 13.27 -24.82
C ILE A 189 15.71 11.75 -25.05
N ASN A 190 16.80 11.04 -24.74
CA ASN A 190 16.79 9.58 -24.67
C ASN A 190 16.57 9.14 -23.21
N ASN A 191 15.56 8.30 -22.97
CA ASN A 191 15.24 7.71 -21.66
C ASN A 191 15.38 6.18 -21.64
N GLU A 192 16.01 5.59 -22.67
CA GLU A 192 16.41 4.18 -22.64
C GLU A 192 17.15 3.85 -21.34
N ASN A 193 16.84 2.71 -20.76
CA ASN A 193 17.49 2.21 -19.55
C ASN A 193 17.37 3.10 -18.29
N CYS A 194 16.49 4.09 -18.26
CA CYS A 194 16.29 4.97 -17.08
C CYS A 194 15.86 4.22 -15.79
N TRP A 195 15.36 2.99 -15.92
CA TRP A 195 15.05 2.09 -14.82
C TRP A 195 16.28 1.42 -14.18
N GLN A 196 17.42 1.35 -14.88
CA GLN A 196 18.59 0.59 -14.41
C GLN A 196 19.10 1.01 -13.02
N PRO A 197 19.21 2.31 -12.66
CA PRO A 197 19.68 2.70 -11.32
C PRO A 197 18.75 2.21 -10.20
N ILE A 198 17.44 2.20 -10.46
CA ILE A 198 16.42 1.78 -9.50
C ILE A 198 16.39 0.25 -9.39
N MET A 199 16.39 -0.46 -10.52
CA MET A 199 16.50 -1.93 -10.54
C MET A 199 17.79 -2.42 -9.87
N LYS A 200 18.92 -1.74 -10.12
CA LYS A 200 20.19 -2.01 -9.45
C LYS A 200 20.06 -1.82 -7.94
N PHE A 201 19.52 -0.69 -7.48
CA PHE A 201 19.33 -0.45 -6.04
C PHE A 201 18.51 -1.55 -5.37
N ILE A 202 17.40 -2.01 -5.99
CA ILE A 202 16.56 -3.09 -5.44
C ILE A 202 17.39 -4.39 -5.31
N ASN A 203 18.06 -4.80 -6.39
CA ASN A 203 18.92 -5.99 -6.40
C ASN A 203 20.08 -5.89 -5.40
N ASP A 204 20.69 -4.71 -5.25
CA ASP A 204 21.76 -4.46 -4.28
C ASP A 204 21.26 -4.64 -2.83
N GLN A 205 19.98 -4.41 -2.53
CA GLN A 205 19.42 -4.69 -1.19
C GLN A 205 19.10 -6.18 -1.00
N TYR A 206 18.63 -6.87 -2.04
CA TYR A 206 18.48 -8.33 -2.00
C TYR A 206 19.82 -9.04 -1.83
N GLU A 207 20.87 -8.58 -2.51
CA GLU A 207 22.22 -9.10 -2.37
C GLU A 207 22.74 -8.95 -0.93
N LYS A 208 22.65 -7.74 -0.34
CA LYS A 208 23.05 -7.51 1.06
C LYS A 208 22.34 -8.44 2.03
N TYR A 209 21.04 -8.65 1.84
CA TYR A 209 20.25 -9.54 2.70
C TYR A 209 20.70 -11.00 2.55
N LEU A 210 20.88 -11.48 1.30
CA LEU A 210 21.36 -12.83 1.00
C LEU A 210 22.74 -13.11 1.61
N GLN A 211 23.67 -12.14 1.51
CA GLN A 211 25.02 -12.28 2.08
C GLN A 211 24.99 -12.37 3.62
N GLU A 212 24.13 -11.61 4.30
CA GLU A 212 23.94 -11.71 5.76
C GLU A 212 23.22 -13.00 6.19
N GLU A 213 22.38 -13.59 5.33
CA GLU A 213 21.69 -14.86 5.57
C GLU A 213 22.59 -16.08 5.40
N VAL A 214 23.46 -16.08 4.38
CA VAL A 214 24.44 -17.14 4.08
C VAL A 214 25.64 -17.11 5.03
N ASN A 215 25.94 -15.98 5.66
CA ASN A 215 27.06 -15.83 6.58
C ASN A 215 26.98 -16.81 7.77
N ILE A 216 28.05 -17.59 7.99
CA ILE A 216 28.18 -18.55 9.09
C ILE A 216 27.98 -17.86 10.45
N ASN A 217 28.56 -16.67 10.62
CA ASN A 217 28.45 -15.86 11.83
C ASN A 217 27.28 -14.85 11.72
N ARG A 218 26.14 -15.29 11.19
CA ARG A 218 24.95 -14.44 11.03
C ARG A 218 24.49 -13.81 12.35
N LYS A 219 24.09 -12.55 12.28
CA LYS A 219 23.47 -11.83 13.40
C LYS A 219 22.17 -12.54 13.79
N LYS A 220 21.87 -12.63 15.09
CA LYS A 220 20.59 -13.16 15.61
C LYS A 220 19.35 -12.43 15.03
N ARG A 221 19.55 -11.22 14.53
CA ARG A 221 18.59 -10.45 13.73
C ARG A 221 19.36 -9.83 12.55
N ILE A 222 18.98 -10.21 11.33
CA ILE A 222 19.44 -9.56 10.10
C ILE A 222 18.64 -8.26 9.94
N PRO A 223 19.27 -7.10 9.66
CA PRO A 223 18.55 -5.86 9.37
C PRO A 223 17.90 -5.94 7.98
N ASP A 224 16.59 -5.72 7.89
CA ASP A 224 15.88 -5.84 6.62
C ASP A 224 15.90 -4.50 5.86
N THR A 225 16.78 -4.40 4.86
CA THR A 225 16.92 -3.23 3.98
C THR A 225 16.24 -3.41 2.62
N ARG A 226 15.59 -4.55 2.38
CA ARG A 226 14.92 -4.86 1.11
C ARG A 226 13.73 -3.92 0.90
N VAL A 227 13.48 -3.52 -0.35
CA VAL A 227 12.33 -2.67 -0.70
C VAL A 227 11.08 -3.54 -0.68
N HIS A 228 10.12 -3.24 0.20
CA HIS A 228 8.89 -4.03 0.34
C HIS A 228 7.79 -3.55 -0.62
N CYS A 229 7.70 -2.23 -0.83
CA CYS A 229 6.70 -1.61 -1.70
C CYS A 229 7.32 -0.50 -2.56
N CYS A 230 6.92 -0.42 -3.81
CA CYS A 230 7.25 0.64 -4.76
C CYS A 230 5.98 1.44 -5.11
N LEU A 231 5.94 2.72 -4.70
CA LEU A 231 4.89 3.65 -5.10
C LEU A 231 5.24 4.25 -6.46
N TYR A 232 4.48 3.90 -7.49
CA TYR A 232 4.75 4.33 -8.85
C TYR A 232 3.85 5.51 -9.26
N PHE A 233 4.43 6.70 -9.40
CA PHE A 233 3.73 7.95 -9.68
C PHE A 233 3.47 8.10 -11.18
N ILE A 234 2.20 8.03 -11.56
CA ILE A 234 1.70 8.26 -12.91
C ILE A 234 1.35 9.74 -13.04
N PRO A 235 1.77 10.44 -14.11
CA PRO A 235 1.36 11.82 -14.37
C PRO A 235 -0.15 11.90 -14.65
N ALA A 236 -0.84 12.89 -14.07
CA ALA A 236 -2.24 13.20 -14.35
C ALA A 236 -2.42 13.81 -15.77
N THR A 237 -2.37 12.98 -16.81
CA THR A 237 -2.54 13.40 -18.22
C THR A 237 -3.99 13.32 -18.70
N GLY A 238 -4.85 12.54 -18.04
CA GLY A 238 -6.23 12.30 -18.47
C GLY A 238 -6.38 11.40 -19.70
N HIS A 239 -5.30 10.76 -20.16
CA HIS A 239 -5.28 9.92 -21.38
C HIS A 239 -5.02 8.44 -21.04
N SER A 240 -3.95 7.85 -21.57
CA SER A 240 -3.47 6.50 -21.27
C SER A 240 -2.12 6.55 -20.53
N LEU A 241 -1.67 5.39 -20.04
CA LEU A 241 -0.27 5.22 -19.64
C LEU A 241 0.67 5.53 -20.81
N ARG A 242 1.83 6.12 -20.50
CA ARG A 242 2.87 6.36 -21.50
C ARG A 242 3.66 5.08 -21.74
N PRO A 243 4.15 4.80 -22.96
CA PRO A 243 4.97 3.63 -23.25
C PRO A 243 6.19 3.49 -22.31
N LEU A 244 6.80 4.62 -21.92
CA LEU A 244 7.89 4.65 -20.94
C LEU A 244 7.46 4.13 -19.57
N ASP A 245 6.27 4.50 -19.10
CA ASP A 245 5.78 4.09 -17.78
C ASP A 245 5.37 2.60 -17.78
N ILE A 246 4.77 2.14 -18.88
CA ILE A 246 4.42 0.72 -19.13
C ILE A 246 5.69 -0.15 -19.04
N GLU A 247 6.73 0.18 -19.80
CA GLU A 247 7.98 -0.59 -19.81
C GLU A 247 8.70 -0.56 -18.46
N PHE A 248 8.64 0.56 -17.74
CA PHE A 248 9.21 0.69 -16.40
C PHE A 248 8.47 -0.22 -15.40
N MET A 249 7.14 -0.12 -15.32
CA MET A 249 6.35 -0.93 -14.40
C MET A 249 6.45 -2.44 -14.71
N LYS A 250 6.46 -2.81 -16.00
CA LYS A 250 6.64 -4.21 -16.46
C LYS A 250 7.98 -4.84 -16.08
N ARG A 251 9.02 -4.02 -15.84
CA ARG A 251 10.31 -4.46 -15.30
C ARG A 251 10.32 -4.51 -13.78
N LEU A 252 9.71 -3.53 -13.12
CA LEU A 252 9.62 -3.45 -11.66
C LEU A 252 8.74 -4.56 -11.07
N SER A 253 7.61 -4.92 -11.69
CA SER A 253 6.61 -5.85 -11.10
C SER A 253 7.19 -7.25 -10.86
N LYS A 254 8.24 -7.60 -11.60
CA LYS A 254 8.99 -8.86 -11.49
C LYS A 254 9.98 -8.92 -10.32
N VAL A 255 10.22 -7.80 -9.64
CA VAL A 255 11.24 -7.69 -8.56
C VAL A 255 10.75 -6.95 -7.32
N VAL A 256 9.60 -6.28 -7.36
CA VAL A 256 9.05 -5.56 -6.20
C VAL A 256 7.53 -5.38 -6.35
N ASN A 257 6.82 -5.33 -5.23
CA ASN A 257 5.39 -4.99 -5.21
C ASN A 257 5.18 -3.54 -5.67
N ILE A 258 4.40 -3.34 -6.73
CA ILE A 258 4.04 -2.00 -7.23
C ILE A 258 2.65 -1.60 -6.75
N VAL A 259 2.52 -0.40 -6.19
CA VAL A 259 1.25 0.29 -6.00
C VAL A 259 1.25 1.55 -6.86
N PRO A 260 0.49 1.61 -7.98
CA PRO A 260 0.45 2.78 -8.83
C PRO A 260 -0.44 3.87 -8.22
N VAL A 261 0.01 5.12 -8.34
CA VAL A 261 -0.66 6.31 -7.80
C VAL A 261 -0.73 7.41 -8.86
N ILE A 262 -1.91 8.02 -9.05
CA ILE A 262 -2.07 9.20 -9.90
C ILE A 262 -1.57 10.41 -9.10
N ALA A 263 -0.49 11.01 -9.60
CA ALA A 263 0.15 12.15 -8.99
C ALA A 263 -0.62 13.46 -9.24
N LYS A 264 -0.67 14.35 -8.23
CA LYS A 264 -1.35 15.67 -8.32
C LYS A 264 -2.79 15.53 -8.79
N ALA A 265 -3.56 14.66 -8.14
CA ALA A 265 -4.96 14.42 -8.49
C ALA A 265 -5.85 15.69 -8.40
N ASP A 266 -5.38 16.75 -7.74
CA ASP A 266 -5.98 18.09 -7.73
C ASP A 266 -6.00 18.78 -9.12
N THR A 267 -5.35 18.20 -10.12
CA THR A 267 -5.35 18.68 -11.52
C THR A 267 -6.46 18.09 -12.39
N LEU A 268 -7.17 17.06 -11.92
CA LEU A 268 -8.26 16.39 -12.64
C LEU A 268 -9.59 16.64 -11.93
N THR A 269 -10.66 16.81 -12.70
CA THR A 269 -12.03 16.73 -12.18
C THR A 269 -12.38 15.31 -11.74
N LEU A 270 -13.47 15.14 -10.99
CA LEU A 270 -13.91 13.81 -10.53
C LEU A 270 -14.24 12.86 -11.70
N GLU A 271 -14.80 13.41 -12.78
CA GLU A 271 -15.16 12.68 -14.00
C GLU A 271 -13.91 12.23 -14.77
N GLU A 272 -12.97 13.15 -15.02
CA GLU A 272 -11.68 12.84 -15.65
C GLU A 272 -10.87 11.84 -14.81
N ARG A 273 -10.92 11.93 -13.48
CA ARG A 273 -10.26 11.00 -12.55
C ARG A 273 -10.80 9.58 -12.71
N VAL A 274 -12.12 9.41 -12.81
CA VAL A 274 -12.74 8.08 -13.02
C VAL A 274 -12.38 7.53 -14.39
N TYR A 275 -12.49 8.34 -15.44
CA TYR A 275 -12.12 7.94 -16.80
C TYR A 275 -10.64 7.55 -16.91
N PHE A 276 -9.74 8.34 -16.32
CA PHE A 276 -8.30 8.10 -16.35
C PHE A 276 -7.91 6.84 -15.59
N LYS A 277 -8.54 6.56 -14.43
CA LYS A 277 -8.38 5.29 -13.72
C LYS A 277 -8.75 4.09 -14.59
N GLN A 278 -9.93 4.12 -15.22
CA GLN A 278 -10.38 3.03 -16.09
C GLN A 278 -9.39 2.74 -17.22
N ARG A 279 -8.83 3.80 -17.84
CA ARG A 279 -7.80 3.67 -18.88
C ARG A 279 -6.49 3.09 -18.35
N ILE A 280 -5.98 3.59 -17.22
CA ILE A 280 -4.78 3.03 -16.59
C ILE A 280 -4.97 1.54 -16.27
N THR A 281 -6.09 1.15 -15.69
CA THR A 281 -6.37 -0.25 -15.35
C THR A 281 -6.46 -1.13 -16.60
N ALA A 282 -7.06 -0.64 -17.69
CA ALA A 282 -7.06 -1.33 -18.98
C ALA A 282 -5.65 -1.49 -19.55
N ASP A 283 -4.83 -0.43 -19.51
CA ASP A 283 -3.43 -0.45 -19.99
C ASP A 283 -2.54 -1.40 -19.17
N LEU A 284 -2.73 -1.46 -17.83
CA LEU A 284 -2.01 -2.39 -16.95
C LEU A 284 -2.34 -3.85 -17.29
N LEU A 285 -3.63 -4.16 -17.43
CA LEU A 285 -4.11 -5.50 -17.76
C LEU A 285 -3.66 -5.95 -19.15
N SER A 286 -3.78 -5.09 -20.17
CA SER A 286 -3.40 -5.43 -21.55
C SER A 286 -1.90 -5.65 -21.73
N ASN A 287 -1.06 -5.08 -20.85
CA ASN A 287 0.39 -5.23 -20.90
C ASN A 287 0.94 -6.34 -19.99
N GLY A 288 0.09 -6.99 -19.18
CA GLY A 288 0.49 -7.99 -18.20
C GLY A 288 1.34 -7.39 -17.08
N ILE A 289 0.86 -6.29 -16.46
CA ILE A 289 1.54 -5.61 -15.36
C ILE A 289 0.78 -5.88 -14.07
N ASP A 290 1.26 -6.85 -13.30
CA ASP A 290 0.70 -7.19 -12.00
C ASP A 290 1.04 -6.12 -10.96
N VAL A 291 0.00 -5.60 -10.32
CA VAL A 291 0.09 -4.59 -9.26
C VAL A 291 -0.45 -5.16 -7.95
N TYR A 292 0.08 -4.67 -6.84
CA TYR A 292 -0.30 -5.11 -5.50
C TYR A 292 -1.67 -4.54 -5.10
N PRO A 293 -2.60 -5.33 -4.53
CA PRO A 293 -2.50 -6.76 -4.22
C PRO A 293 -2.81 -7.66 -5.42
N GLN A 294 -1.91 -8.57 -5.78
CA GLN A 294 -2.10 -9.55 -6.86
C GLN A 294 -3.15 -10.60 -6.48
N LYS A 295 -4.01 -11.02 -7.42
CA LYS A 295 -5.09 -12.01 -7.17
C LYS A 295 -4.60 -13.41 -6.83
N GLU A 296 -3.37 -13.74 -7.22
CA GLU A 296 -2.73 -15.04 -7.00
C GLU A 296 -2.25 -15.22 -5.55
N PHE A 297 -2.23 -14.15 -4.75
CA PHE A 297 -1.79 -14.14 -3.35
C PHE A 297 -2.93 -13.88 -2.36
N ASP A 298 -4.20 -14.04 -2.78
CA ASP A 298 -5.35 -14.05 -1.87
C ASP A 298 -5.37 -15.39 -1.11
N GLU A 299 -5.14 -15.38 0.21
CA GLU A 299 -5.06 -16.61 1.03
C GLU A 299 -6.45 -17.24 1.27
N ASP A 300 -7.47 -16.41 1.52
CA ASP A 300 -8.85 -16.85 1.75
C ASP A 300 -9.91 -15.90 1.13
N SER A 301 -11.20 -16.20 1.39
CA SER A 301 -12.33 -15.42 0.87
C SER A 301 -12.52 -14.05 1.54
N GLU A 302 -12.09 -13.86 2.79
CA GLU A 302 -12.16 -12.57 3.49
C GLU A 302 -11.07 -11.64 2.96
N ASP A 303 -9.83 -12.14 2.87
CA ASP A 303 -8.70 -11.43 2.26
C ASP A 303 -9.01 -11.03 0.82
N ARG A 304 -9.57 -11.94 0.02
CA ARG A 304 -10.02 -11.62 -1.34
C ARG A 304 -11.03 -10.48 -1.38
N LEU A 305 -12.01 -10.45 -0.48
CA LEU A 305 -13.03 -9.39 -0.41
C LEU A 305 -12.44 -8.04 0.05
N VAL A 306 -11.39 -8.06 0.88
CA VAL A 306 -10.65 -6.86 1.26
C VAL A 306 -9.79 -6.37 0.09
N ASN A 307 -9.05 -7.27 -0.56
CA ASN A 307 -8.16 -6.97 -1.67
C ASN A 307 -8.92 -6.50 -2.92
N GLU A 308 -10.10 -7.05 -3.23
CA GLU A 308 -10.96 -6.58 -4.33
C GLU A 308 -11.34 -5.10 -4.18
N LYS A 309 -11.67 -4.63 -2.96
CA LYS A 309 -11.95 -3.20 -2.70
C LYS A 309 -10.73 -2.31 -2.97
N PHE A 310 -9.52 -2.78 -2.66
CA PHE A 310 -8.30 -2.02 -2.99
C PHE A 310 -8.00 -2.05 -4.49
N ARG A 311 -8.20 -3.18 -5.17
CA ARG A 311 -8.04 -3.30 -6.64
C ARG A 311 -8.98 -2.37 -7.40
N GLU A 312 -10.22 -2.18 -6.93
CA GLU A 312 -11.18 -1.21 -7.50
C GLU A 312 -10.74 0.26 -7.32
N MET A 313 -10.06 0.57 -6.22
CA MET A 313 -9.54 1.92 -5.97
C MET A 313 -8.22 2.22 -6.68
N ILE A 314 -7.44 1.20 -7.05
CA ILE A 314 -6.14 1.36 -7.70
C ILE A 314 -6.31 1.75 -9.19
N PRO A 315 -5.56 2.75 -9.72
CA PRO A 315 -4.53 3.54 -9.04
C PRO A 315 -5.09 4.64 -8.12
N PHE A 316 -4.46 4.85 -6.95
CA PHE A 316 -4.93 5.86 -5.99
C PHE A 316 -4.68 7.29 -6.49
N ALA A 317 -5.70 8.13 -6.47
CA ALA A 317 -5.62 9.53 -6.84
C ALA A 317 -5.23 10.40 -5.64
N VAL A 318 -3.95 10.77 -5.57
CA VAL A 318 -3.36 11.40 -4.39
C VAL A 318 -2.94 12.85 -4.60
N VAL A 319 -3.05 13.62 -3.51
CA VAL A 319 -2.57 14.99 -3.40
C VAL A 319 -1.58 15.03 -2.23
N GLY A 320 -0.37 15.52 -2.47
CA GLY A 320 0.61 15.73 -1.40
C GLY A 320 0.50 17.13 -0.81
N SER A 321 0.75 17.26 0.50
CA SER A 321 1.01 18.54 1.15
C SER A 321 2.03 18.43 2.28
N ASP A 322 2.92 19.40 2.32
CA ASP A 322 3.87 19.72 3.38
C ASP A 322 3.32 20.75 4.39
N HIS A 323 2.22 21.44 4.06
CA HIS A 323 1.60 22.48 4.89
C HIS A 323 0.46 21.94 5.79
N GLU A 324 0.53 22.32 7.07
CA GLU A 324 -0.59 22.20 8.01
C GLU A 324 -1.41 23.50 8.06
N TYR A 325 -2.74 23.36 8.07
CA TYR A 325 -3.67 24.45 8.33
C TYR A 325 -4.57 24.12 9.51
N GLN A 326 -5.07 25.14 10.21
CA GLN A 326 -6.07 24.96 11.27
C GLN A 326 -7.45 25.29 10.70
N VAL A 327 -8.32 24.28 10.62
CA VAL A 327 -9.71 24.40 10.14
C VAL A 327 -10.60 23.81 11.22
N ASN A 328 -11.62 24.57 11.65
CA ASN A 328 -12.54 24.19 12.73
C ASN A 328 -11.80 23.75 14.02
N GLY A 329 -10.73 24.47 14.38
CA GLY A 329 -9.87 24.18 15.53
C GLY A 329 -8.91 22.99 15.35
N LYS A 330 -9.15 22.09 14.39
CA LYS A 330 -8.33 20.92 14.09
C LYS A 330 -7.17 21.29 13.18
N ARG A 331 -5.95 20.83 13.49
CA ARG A 331 -4.83 20.85 12.53
C ARG A 331 -5.03 19.75 11.49
N ILE A 332 -4.94 20.13 10.23
CA ILE A 332 -5.11 19.26 9.07
C ILE A 332 -3.96 19.49 8.09
N LEU A 333 -3.52 18.42 7.41
CA LEU A 333 -2.67 18.56 6.23
C LEU A 333 -3.55 18.95 5.05
N GLY A 334 -3.17 20.02 4.35
CA GLY A 334 -3.95 20.51 3.24
C GLY A 334 -3.12 21.33 2.27
N ARG A 335 -3.57 21.43 1.02
CA ARG A 335 -2.93 22.18 -0.05
C ARG A 335 -3.79 23.39 -0.38
N LYS A 336 -3.29 24.61 -0.09
CA LYS A 336 -4.03 25.85 -0.34
C LYS A 336 -3.94 26.23 -1.81
N THR A 337 -5.11 26.40 -2.43
CA THR A 337 -5.27 26.90 -3.81
C THR A 337 -5.91 28.28 -3.81
N LYS A 338 -6.16 28.87 -4.98
CA LYS A 338 -6.93 30.13 -5.09
C LYS A 338 -8.41 29.96 -4.76
N TRP A 339 -8.95 28.74 -4.87
CA TRP A 339 -10.38 28.44 -4.73
C TRP A 339 -10.75 27.82 -3.37
N GLY A 340 -9.77 27.36 -2.60
CA GLY A 340 -9.98 26.73 -1.31
C GLY A 340 -8.78 25.91 -0.84
N THR A 341 -8.93 25.24 0.31
CA THR A 341 -7.91 24.35 0.88
C THR A 341 -8.31 22.89 0.64
N ILE A 342 -7.51 22.16 -0.13
CA ILE A 342 -7.71 20.74 -0.40
C ILE A 342 -7.14 19.97 0.80
N GLU A 343 -8.00 19.51 1.69
CA GLU A 343 -7.62 18.66 2.82
C GLU A 343 -7.15 17.28 2.34
N VAL A 344 -5.91 16.90 2.66
CA VAL A 344 -5.27 15.68 2.10
C VAL A 344 -5.71 14.40 2.82
N GLU A 345 -6.06 14.48 4.11
CA GLU A 345 -6.61 13.33 4.84
C GLU A 345 -8.11 13.07 4.59
N ASN A 346 -8.78 13.93 3.81
CA ASN A 346 -10.22 13.87 3.61
C ASN A 346 -10.58 13.07 2.35
N THR A 347 -11.35 11.99 2.52
CA THR A 347 -11.72 11.05 1.45
C THR A 347 -12.64 11.66 0.39
N THR A 348 -13.32 12.77 0.68
CA THR A 348 -14.10 13.50 -0.33
C THR A 348 -13.22 14.30 -1.30
N HIS A 349 -11.99 14.64 -0.88
CA HIS A 349 -11.05 15.45 -1.67
C HIS A 349 -10.04 14.59 -2.43
N CYS A 350 -9.41 13.62 -1.76
CA CYS A 350 -8.47 12.71 -2.41
C CYS A 350 -8.35 11.36 -1.69
N GLU A 351 -7.70 10.42 -2.34
CA GLU A 351 -7.65 9.02 -1.89
C GLU A 351 -6.39 8.68 -1.08
N PHE A 352 -5.62 9.71 -0.67
CA PHE A 352 -4.40 9.55 0.13
C PHE A 352 -4.65 8.80 1.44
N ALA A 353 -5.82 8.99 2.06
CA ALA A 353 -6.20 8.26 3.27
C ALA A 353 -6.22 6.74 3.06
N TYR A 354 -6.70 6.27 1.89
CA TYR A 354 -6.72 4.85 1.53
C TYR A 354 -5.32 4.32 1.25
N LEU A 355 -4.49 5.06 0.51
CA LEU A 355 -3.08 4.69 0.28
C LEU A 355 -2.30 4.54 1.59
N ARG A 356 -2.43 5.52 2.51
CA ARG A 356 -1.79 5.47 3.82
C ARG A 356 -2.26 4.27 4.64
N ASP A 357 -3.56 3.98 4.62
CA ASP A 357 -4.14 2.91 5.45
C ASP A 357 -3.84 1.51 4.88
N LEU A 358 -3.70 1.37 3.55
CA LEU A 358 -3.11 0.20 2.88
C LEU A 358 -1.68 -0.03 3.39
N LEU A 359 -0.79 0.95 3.18
CA LEU A 359 0.66 0.82 3.43
C LEU A 359 1.04 0.62 4.90
N ILE A 360 0.35 1.31 5.82
CA ILE A 360 0.80 1.44 7.22
C ILE A 360 -0.08 0.67 8.21
N ARG A 361 -1.37 0.42 7.90
CA ARG A 361 -2.28 -0.25 8.86
C ARG A 361 -2.63 -1.68 8.53
N THR A 362 -2.96 -1.95 7.27
CA THR A 362 -3.66 -3.19 6.91
C THR A 362 -2.75 -4.17 6.19
N HIS A 363 -2.04 -3.73 5.14
CA HIS A 363 -1.35 -4.64 4.22
C HIS A 363 0.16 -4.72 4.44
N MET A 364 0.72 -3.94 5.37
CA MET A 364 2.16 -3.89 5.63
C MET A 364 2.81 -5.27 5.77
N GLN A 365 2.20 -6.18 6.54
CA GLN A 365 2.76 -7.50 6.79
C GLN A 365 2.68 -8.39 5.53
N ASN A 366 1.52 -8.50 4.90
CA ASN A 366 1.34 -9.24 3.65
C ASN A 366 2.28 -8.75 2.51
N ILE A 367 2.47 -7.43 2.36
CA ILE A 367 3.46 -6.85 1.44
C ILE A 367 4.88 -7.36 1.76
N LYS A 368 5.28 -7.38 3.03
CA LYS A 368 6.58 -7.93 3.46
C LYS A 368 6.70 -9.41 3.18
N ASP A 369 5.63 -10.16 3.42
CA ASP A 369 5.62 -11.61 3.25
C ASP A 369 5.82 -11.95 1.78
N ILE A 370 5.05 -11.37 0.85
CA ILE A 370 5.26 -11.49 -0.61
C ILE A 370 6.66 -11.02 -1.03
N THR A 371 7.20 -9.96 -0.42
CA THR A 371 8.58 -9.52 -0.69
C THR A 371 9.60 -10.60 -0.34
N SER A 372 9.36 -11.35 0.74
CA SER A 372 10.26 -12.38 1.23
C SER A 372 10.08 -13.73 0.54
N SER A 373 8.84 -14.20 0.35
CA SER A 373 8.51 -15.52 -0.19
C SER A 373 8.47 -15.58 -1.72
N ILE A 374 8.19 -14.46 -2.39
CA ILE A 374 8.11 -14.39 -3.86
C ILE A 374 9.32 -13.65 -4.44
N HIS A 375 9.43 -12.34 -4.20
CA HIS A 375 10.43 -11.50 -4.90
C HIS A 375 11.88 -11.84 -4.50
N PHE A 376 12.14 -11.97 -3.20
CA PHE A 376 13.47 -12.34 -2.69
C PHE A 376 13.85 -13.78 -3.00
N GLU A 377 12.93 -14.75 -2.86
CA GLU A 377 13.22 -16.14 -3.24
C GLU A 377 13.46 -16.29 -4.75
N ALA A 378 12.71 -15.60 -5.62
CA ALA A 378 12.99 -15.57 -7.06
C ALA A 378 14.39 -15.02 -7.36
N TYR A 379 14.82 -13.96 -6.67
CA TYR A 379 16.18 -13.42 -6.76
C TYR A 379 17.24 -14.44 -6.26
N ARG A 380 16.99 -15.08 -5.12
CA ARG A 380 17.88 -16.09 -4.52
C ARG A 380 18.04 -17.32 -5.42
N VAL A 381 16.95 -17.85 -5.96
CA VAL A 381 16.97 -18.95 -6.94
C VAL A 381 17.79 -18.56 -8.17
N LYS A 382 17.61 -17.34 -8.71
CA LYS A 382 18.41 -16.85 -9.83
C LYS A 382 19.91 -16.79 -9.49
N ARG A 383 20.29 -16.24 -8.33
CA ARG A 383 21.69 -16.18 -7.87
C ARG A 383 22.33 -17.54 -7.67
N LEU A 384 21.58 -18.53 -7.19
CA LEU A 384 22.08 -19.91 -7.05
C LEU A 384 22.40 -20.54 -8.41
N HIS A 385 21.55 -20.34 -9.44
CA HIS A 385 21.84 -20.82 -10.79
C HIS A 385 23.07 -20.15 -11.41
N GLU A 386 23.22 -18.82 -11.24
CA GLU A 386 24.40 -18.09 -11.69
C GLU A 386 25.69 -18.59 -10.99
N GLY A 387 25.63 -18.86 -9.68
CA GLY A 387 26.75 -19.43 -8.92
C GLY A 387 27.13 -20.85 -9.35
N SER A 388 26.15 -21.72 -9.63
CA SER A 388 26.39 -23.08 -10.12
C SER A 388 27.08 -23.07 -11.49
N HIS A 389 26.67 -22.18 -12.41
CA HIS A 389 27.33 -22.04 -13.71
C HIS A 389 28.77 -21.48 -13.61
N ALA A 390 29.06 -20.65 -12.61
CA ALA A 390 30.42 -20.20 -12.36
C ALA A 390 31.35 -21.33 -11.90
N MET A 391 30.82 -22.36 -11.23
CA MET A 391 31.60 -23.53 -10.79
C MET A 391 31.73 -24.62 -11.87
N SER A 392 30.78 -24.72 -12.83
CA SER A 392 30.85 -25.74 -13.90
C SER A 392 31.94 -25.48 -14.95
N ASN A 393 32.37 -24.22 -15.13
CA ASN A 393 33.38 -23.85 -16.12
C ASN A 393 34.84 -23.95 -15.58
N GLY A 394 35.04 -24.57 -14.42
CA GLY A 394 36.35 -24.68 -13.75
C GLY A 394 37.18 -25.93 -14.07
N VAL A 395 36.74 -26.78 -15.00
CA VAL A 395 37.45 -28.01 -15.38
C VAL A 395 37.96 -27.91 -16.81
N GLU A 396 39.11 -27.26 -16.99
CA GLU A 396 39.96 -27.52 -18.15
C GLU A 396 40.63 -28.88 -17.96
N GLU A 397 40.20 -29.90 -18.71
CA GLU A 397 41.01 -31.10 -18.91
C GLU A 397 42.30 -30.71 -19.63
N LYS A 398 43.42 -30.71 -18.90
CA LYS A 398 44.73 -30.83 -19.53
C LYS A 398 44.86 -32.22 -20.13
N GLY A 399 44.57 -32.34 -21.43
CA GLY A 399 44.92 -33.53 -22.21
C GLY A 399 46.42 -33.81 -22.12
N PRO A 400 46.84 -35.08 -22.14
CA PRO A 400 48.25 -35.44 -22.04
C PRO A 400 49.00 -35.04 -23.31
N GLU A 401 50.05 -34.23 -23.17
CA GLU A 401 51.01 -33.98 -24.25
C GLU A 401 51.76 -35.28 -24.57
N ALA A 402 51.56 -35.81 -25.77
CA ALA A 402 52.35 -36.93 -26.28
C ALA A 402 53.75 -36.42 -26.65
N GLN A 403 54.77 -36.91 -25.95
CA GLN A 403 56.15 -36.52 -26.16
C GLN A 403 56.82 -37.46 -27.18
N GLU A 404 56.87 -37.05 -28.45
CA GLU A 404 57.75 -37.68 -29.45
C GLU A 404 59.20 -37.21 -29.27
N MET A 405 60.05 -38.07 -28.71
CA MET A 405 61.40 -38.42 -29.21
C MET A 405 62.12 -39.42 -28.29
#